data_AF-A0A090SZJ7-F1
#
_entry.id   AF-A0A090SZJ7-F1
#
_cell.length_a   1.000
_cell.length_b   1.000
_cell.length_c   1.000
_cell.angle_alpha   90.00
_cell.angle_beta   90.00
_cell.angle_gamma   90.00
#
_symmetry.space_group_name_H-M   'P 1'
#
loop_
_entity.id
_entity.type
_entity.pdbx_description
1 polymer ?
#
loop_
_entity_poly.entity_id
_entity_poly.type
_entity_poly.pdbx_seq_one_letter_code
_entity_poly.pdbx_strand_id
1 'polypeptide(L)' 'MLKSAGSTVWAQDEDSCVVYGMPQAVAKAGISTEDLPLDRIAERILVELKRS' A
#
# COMPACT_ATOMS: atom_id res chain seq x y z
N MET A 1 10.77 8.89 4.99
CA MET A 1 11.98 8.04 4.88
C MET A 1 11.86 7.03 3.75
N LEU A 2 10.88 6.12 3.71
CA LEU A 2 10.71 5.18 2.57
C LEU A 2 10.37 5.87 1.23
N LYS A 3 9.29 6.66 1.20
CA LYS A 3 8.92 7.46 0.02
C LYS A 3 10.06 8.38 -0.45
N SER A 4 10.78 8.96 0.52
CA SER A 4 11.93 9.83 0.30
C SER A 4 13.13 9.10 -0.31
N ALA A 5 13.26 7.81 -0.04
CA ALA A 5 14.31 6.93 -0.55
C ALA A 5 13.93 6.29 -1.90
N GLY A 6 12.84 6.72 -2.53
CA GLY A 6 12.38 6.20 -3.82
C GLY A 6 11.58 4.90 -3.75
N SER A 7 11.20 4.45 -2.55
CA SER A 7 10.35 3.25 -2.42
C SER A 7 8.92 3.52 -2.87
N THR A 8 8.35 2.58 -3.62
CA THR A 8 6.91 2.51 -3.87
C THR A 8 6.19 2.12 -2.58
N VAL A 9 5.15 2.87 -2.19
CA VAL A 9 4.36 2.61 -0.98
C VAL A 9 2.92 2.36 -1.39
N TRP A 10 2.33 1.26 -0.91
CA TRP A 10 0.90 0.97 -1.04
C TRP A 10 0.27 0.82 0.34
N ALA A 11 -1.05 0.96 0.42
CA ALA A 11 -1.84 0.66 1.60
C ALA A 11 -2.96 -0.34 1.28
N GLN A 12 -3.50 -0.99 2.31
CA GLN A 12 -4.73 -1.77 2.17
C GLN A 12 -5.93 -0.81 2.16
N ASP A 13 -6.91 -1.04 1.29
CA ASP A 13 -8.12 -0.24 1.23
C ASP A 13 -9.01 -0.40 2.47
N GLU A 14 -9.94 0.54 2.64
CA GLU A 14 -10.87 0.55 3.78
C GLU A 14 -11.86 -0.62 3.72
N ASP A 15 -12.33 -0.97 2.52
CA ASP A 15 -13.38 -1.98 2.31
C ASP A 15 -12.92 -3.40 2.66
N SER A 16 -11.65 -3.74 2.43
CA SER A 16 -11.09 -5.06 2.76
C SER A 16 -10.47 -5.11 4.16
N CYS A 17 -10.35 -3.97 4.86
CA CYS A 17 -9.83 -3.92 6.21
C CYS A 17 -10.88 -4.40 7.23
N VAL A 18 -10.45 -5.27 8.17
CA VAL A 18 -11.25 -5.55 9.38
C VAL A 18 -11.20 -4.34 10.34
N VAL A 19 -10.04 -3.69 10.44
CA VAL A 19 -9.84 -2.46 11.20
C VAL A 19 -8.98 -1.50 10.38
N TYR A 20 -9.60 -0.43 9.88
CA TYR A 20 -8.92 0.58 9.07
C TYR A 20 -8.16 1.60 9.95
N GLY A 21 -7.14 1.13 10.66
CA GLY A 21 -6.31 1.93 11.56
C GLY A 21 -4.99 2.36 10.92
N MET A 22 -4.04 1.42 10.80
CA MET A 22 -2.72 1.71 10.19
C MET A 22 -2.85 2.16 8.72
N PRO A 23 -3.66 1.50 7.86
CA PRO A 23 -3.79 1.95 6.47
C PRO A 23 -4.41 3.36 6.36
N GLN A 24 -5.35 3.71 7.25
CA GLN A 24 -5.90 5.07 7.33
C GLN A 24 -4.84 6.12 7.68
N ALA A 25 -3.89 5.80 8.56
CA ALA A 25 -2.80 6.73 8.90
C ALA A 25 -1.89 7.00 7.70
N VAL A 26 -1.64 5.98 6.87
CA VAL A 26 -0.85 6.08 5.63
C VAL A 26 -1.58 6.94 4.59
N ALA A 27 -2.89 6.72 4.41
CA ALA A 27 -3.74 7.51 3.51
C ALA A 27 -3.82 8.99 3.95
N LYS A 28 -4.05 9.26 5.24
CA LYS A 28 -4.07 10.62 5.81
C LYS A 28 -2.74 11.35 5.65
N ALA A 29 -1.62 10.62 5.71
CA ALA A 29 -0.29 11.18 5.50
C ALA A 29 0.02 11.43 4.01
N GLY A 30 -0.82 10.98 3.07
CA GLY A 30 -0.61 11.15 1.62
C GLY A 30 0.67 10.47 1.12
N ILE A 31 1.08 9.38 1.78
CA ILE A 31 2.33 8.69 1.46
C ILE A 31 2.13 7.43 0.59
N SER A 32 0.94 6.83 0.57
CA SER A 32 0.62 5.76 -0.37
C SER A 32 0.53 6.30 -1.80
N THR A 33 0.90 5.46 -2.75
CA THR A 33 0.77 5.71 -4.19
C THR A 33 -0.47 5.00 -4.77
N GLU A 34 -0.97 4.00 -4.06
CA GLU A 34 -2.11 3.17 -4.43
C GLU A 34 -2.66 2.51 -3.16
N ASP A 35 -3.98 2.41 -3.07
CA ASP A 35 -4.69 1.68 -2.01
C ASP A 35 -5.33 0.44 -2.66
N LEU A 36 -5.11 -0.73 -2.07
CA LEU A 36 -5.39 -2.03 -2.69
C LEU A 36 -6.27 -2.90 -1.79
N PRO A 37 -7.22 -3.66 -2.36
CA PRO A 37 -7.91 -4.70 -1.60
C PRO A 37 -6.95 -5.81 -1.20
N LEU A 38 -7.22 -6.46 -0.07
CA LEU A 38 -6.33 -7.48 0.52
C LEU A 38 -5.94 -8.59 -0.46
N ASP A 39 -6.89 -9.03 -1.29
CA ASP A 39 -6.70 -10.10 -2.27
C ASP A 39 -5.76 -9.72 -3.43
N ARG A 40 -5.54 -8.42 -3.68
CA ARG A 40 -4.64 -7.89 -4.71
C ARG A 40 -3.23 -7.61 -4.22
N ILE A 41 -2.99 -7.54 -2.91
CA ILE A 41 -1.67 -7.24 -2.36
C ILE A 41 -0.62 -8.28 -2.80
N ALA A 42 -0.96 -9.57 -2.76
CA ALA A 42 -0.05 -10.64 -3.17
C ALA A 42 0.37 -10.53 -4.65
N GLU A 43 -0.59 -10.26 -5.53
CA GLU A 43 -0.33 -10.02 -6.95
C GLU A 43 0.57 -8.80 -7.15
N ARG A 44 0.29 -7.70 -6.42
CA ARG A 44 1.05 -6.46 -6.53
C ARG A 44 2.53 -6.64 -6.14
N ILE A 45 2.80 -7.42 -5.10
CA ILE A 45 4.17 -7.76 -4.68
C ILE A 45 4.91 -8.47 -5.81
N LEU A 46 4.29 -9.48 -6.45
CA LEU A 46 4.91 -10.22 -7.55
C LEU A 46 5.19 -9.33 -8.77
N VAL A 47 4.29 -8.40 -9.08
CA VAL A 47 4.49 -7.42 -10.16
C VAL A 47 5.71 -6.54 -9.87
N GLU A 48 5.86 -6.04 -8.64
CA GLU A 48 6.96 -5.13 -8.31
C GLU A 48 8.32 -5.83 -8.23
N LEU A 49 8.37 -7.06 -7.72
CA LEU A 49 9.58 -7.88 -7.74
C LEU A 49 10.09 -8.13 -9.16
N LYS A 50 9.18 -8.26 -10.14
CA LYS A 50 9.55 -8.40 -11.56
C LYS A 50 10.04 -7.11 -12.21
N ARG A 51 9.76 -5.95 -11.60
CA ARG A 51 10.18 -4.63 -12.09
C ARG A 51 11.56 -4.22 -11.55
N SER A 52 12.11 -4.99 -10.60
CA SER A 52 13.38 -4.74 -9.91
C SER A 52 14.55 -5.43 -10.61
#